data_AF-A0A2L2YWQ1-F1
#
_entry.id   AF-A0A2L2YWQ1-F1
#
_cell.length_a   1.000
_cell.length_b   1.000
_cell.length_c   1.000
_cell.angle_alpha   90.00
_cell.angle_beta   90.00
_cell.angle_gamma   90.00
#
_symmetry.space_group_name_H-M   'P 1'
#
loop_
_entity.id
_entity.type
_entity.pdbx_description
1 polymer ?
#
loop_
_entity_poly.entity_id
_entity_poly.type
_entity_poly.pdbx_seq_one_letter_code
_entity_poly.pdbx_strand_id
1 'polypeptide(L)' 'GPATKKVHVIVNYKGKNLLANKEIRCKDDDYTHLYTLFIKPDNTYIVLIDYEMVESGELEKDLDFLPPKTIK' A
#
# COMPACT_ATOMS: atom_id res chain seq x y z
N GLY A 1 -8.23 12.45 18.83
CA GLY A 1 -7.41 13.36 17.99
C GLY A 1 -7.60 12.98 16.53
N PRO A 2 -7.33 13.85 15.55
CA PRO A 2 -7.38 13.50 14.14
C PRO A 2 -6.16 12.62 13.85
N ALA A 3 -6.20 11.39 14.36
CA ALA A 3 -5.17 10.39 14.11
C ALA A 3 -5.31 10.03 12.64
N THR A 4 -4.23 10.16 11.89
CA THR A 4 -4.08 9.68 10.52
C THR A 4 -4.24 8.16 10.51
N LYS A 5 -5.49 7.71 10.57
CA LYS A 5 -5.94 6.31 10.61
C LYS A 5 -5.77 5.70 9.23
N LYS A 6 -4.54 5.31 8.90
CA LYS A 6 -4.18 4.74 7.60
C LYS A 6 -3.39 3.44 7.73
N VAL A 7 -3.63 2.53 6.80
CA VAL A 7 -2.81 1.34 6.59
C VAL A 7 -1.60 1.73 5.77
N HIS A 8 -0.41 1.42 6.27
CA HIS A 8 0.84 1.68 5.58
C HIS A 8 1.28 0.48 4.76
N VAL A 9 1.53 0.71 3.47
CA VAL A 9 2.23 -0.24 2.61
C VAL A 9 3.57 0.38 2.26
N ILE A 10 4.64 -0.11 2.89
CA ILE A 10 6.01 0.38 2.68
C ILE A 10 6.86 -0.76 2.14
N VAL A 11 7.46 -0.55 0.97
CA VAL A 11 8.33 -1.53 0.32
C VAL A 11 9.75 -0.96 0.25
N ASN A 12 10.73 -1.76 0.67
CA ASN A 12 12.13 -1.37 0.54
C ASN A 12 12.65 -1.71 -0.86
N TYR A 13 13.26 -0.73 -1.51
CA TYR A 13 13.88 -0.88 -2.83
C TYR A 13 15.16 -0.07 -2.93
N LYS A 14 16.27 -0.71 -3.32
CA LYS A 14 17.59 -0.07 -3.50
C LYS A 14 18.00 0.80 -2.31
N GLY A 15 17.71 0.36 -1.08
CA GLY A 15 18.04 1.09 0.15
C GLY A 15 17.12 2.28 0.46
N LYS A 16 16.03 2.49 -0.29
CA LYS A 16 14.99 3.49 -0.01
C LYS A 16 13.68 2.80 0.38
N ASN A 17 13.00 3.36 1.36
CA ASN A 17 11.66 2.92 1.74
C ASN A 17 10.64 3.72 0.92
N LEU A 18 9.93 3.05 0.04
CA LEU A 18 8.88 3.63 -0.79
C LEU A 18 7.53 3.40 -0.10
N LEU A 19 6.82 4.47 0.19
CA LEU A 19 5.45 4.43 0.71
C LEU A 19 4.48 4.43 -0.48
N ALA A 20 3.47 3.56 -0.45
CA ALA A 20 2.45 3.56 -1.48
C ALA A 20 1.71 4.91 -1.51
N ASN A 21 1.51 5.44 -2.71
CA ASN A 21 0.87 6.74 -2.93
C ASN A 21 -0.64 6.73 -2.59
N LYS A 22 -1.24 5.54 -2.44
CA LYS A 22 -2.66 5.38 -2.12
C LYS A 22 -2.91 5.45 -0.61
N GLU A 23 -3.96 6.18 -0.24
CA GLU A 23 -4.42 6.27 1.16
C GLU A 23 -5.45 5.18 1.45
N ILE A 24 -5.05 4.17 2.21
CA ILE A 24 -5.93 3.09 2.65
C ILE A 24 -6.41 3.40 4.07
N ARG A 25 -7.72 3.55 4.27
CA ARG A 25 -8.31 3.82 5.58
C ARG A 25 -8.24 2.58 6.47
N CYS A 26 -7.77 2.73 7.71
CA CYS A 26 -7.81 1.63 8.67
C CYS A 26 -9.19 1.53 9.33
N LYS A 27 -9.56 0.32 9.77
CA LYS A 27 -10.73 0.13 10.63
C LYS A 27 -10.42 0.71 12.02
N ASP A 28 -11.44 1.23 12.67
CA ASP A 28 -11.26 2.06 13.86
C ASP A 28 -12.25 1.82 14.99
N ASP A 29 -12.87 0.64 14.97
CA ASP A 29 -13.71 0.12 16.04
C ASP A 29 -12.88 -0.68 17.07
N ASP A 30 -13.55 -1.22 18.09
CA ASP A 30 -12.93 -1.95 19.20
C ASP A 30 -12.75 -3.46 18.92
N TYR A 31 -12.99 -3.91 17.68
CA TYR A 31 -12.84 -5.31 17.30
C TYR A 31 -11.44 -5.62 16.76
N THR A 32 -11.12 -6.92 16.69
CA THR A 32 -9.89 -7.40 16.07
C THR A 32 -10.09 -7.49 14.56
N HIS A 33 -9.21 -6.85 13.79
CA HIS A 33 -9.21 -6.91 12.34
C HIS A 33 -7.99 -7.64 11.79
N LEU A 34 -8.18 -8.40 10.72
CA LEU A 34 -7.11 -9.09 10.01
C LEU A 34 -6.66 -8.28 8.81
N TYR A 35 -5.39 -7.88 8.78
CA TYR A 35 -4.78 -7.18 7.66
C TYR A 35 -3.91 -8.14 6.85
N THR A 36 -4.17 -8.26 5.56
CA THR A 36 -3.41 -9.13 4.65
C THR A 36 -2.85 -8.32 3.50
N LEU A 37 -1.54 -8.44 3.25
CA LEU A 37 -0.87 -7.88 2.09
C LEU A 37 -0.43 -9.03 1.17
N PHE A 38 -1.00 -9.09 -0.03
CA PHE A 38 -0.52 -9.97 -1.09
C PHE A 38 0.38 -9.18 -2.02
N ILE A 39 1.58 -9.70 -2.26
CA ILE A 39 2.49 -9.22 -3.30
C ILE A 39 2.66 -10.35 -4.30
N LYS A 40 2.34 -10.08 -5.56
CA LYS A 40 2.41 -11.07 -6.64
C LYS A 40 3.65 -10.83 -7.51
N PRO A 41 4.18 -11.90 -8.13
CA PRO A 41 5.34 -11.80 -9.02
C PRO A 41 5.04 -11.08 -10.35
N ASP A 42 3.76 -10.77 -10.63
CA ASP A 42 3.32 -9.96 -11.77
C ASP A 42 3.42 -8.43 -11.52
N ASN A 43 4.19 -8.03 -10.49
CA ASN A 43 4.35 -6.65 -10.02
C ASN A 43 3.05 -5.99 -9.52
N THR A 44 2.06 -6.76 -9.08
CA THR A 44 0.85 -6.23 -8.42
C THR A 44 0.84 -6.49 -6.92
N TYR A 45 0.08 -5.66 -6.19
CA TYR A 45 -0.19 -5.85 -4.77
C TYR A 45 -1.69 -5.73 -4.49
N ILE A 46 -2.15 -6.42 -3.45
CA ILE A 46 -3.54 -6.39 -2.99
C ILE A 46 -3.51 -6.27 -1.47
N VAL A 47 -4.32 -5.38 -0.93
CA VAL A 47 -4.54 -5.25 0.52
C VAL A 47 -5.95 -5.74 0.82
N LEU A 48 -6.04 -6.68 1.76
CA LEU A 48 -7.30 -7.12 2.32
C LEU A 48 -7.41 -6.69 3.79
N ILE A 49 -8.62 -6.34 4.21
CA ILE A 49 -9.00 -6.20 5.61
C ILE A 49 -10.17 -7.14 5.84
N ASP A 50 -10.07 -8.02 6.83
CA ASP A 50 -11.09 -9.01 7.15
C ASP A 50 -11.48 -9.90 5.95
N TYR A 51 -10.47 -10.25 5.14
CA TYR A 51 -10.58 -10.99 3.87
C TYR A 51 -11.33 -10.26 2.73
N GLU A 52 -11.76 -9.01 2.94
CA GLU A 52 -12.33 -8.16 1.90
C GLU A 52 -11.24 -7.34 1.20
N MET A 53 -11.30 -7.28 -0.13
CA MET A 53 -10.36 -6.46 -0.90
C MET A 53 -10.68 -4.99 -0.73
N VAL A 54 -9.77 -4.27 -0.06
CA VAL A 54 -9.90 -2.83 0.16
C VAL A 54 -9.07 -2.02 -0.83
N GLU A 55 -7.98 -2.60 -1.35
CA GLU A 55 -7.12 -1.92 -2.32
C GLU A 55 -6.39 -2.92 -3.21
N SER A 56 -6.12 -2.53 -4.45
CA SER A 56 -5.30 -3.29 -5.39
C SER A 56 -4.57 -2.35 -6.34
N GLY A 57 -3.35 -2.70 -6.71
CA GLY A 57 -2.55 -1.81 -7.56
C GLY A 57 -1.31 -2.46 -8.15
N GLU A 58 -0.63 -1.67 -8.96
CA GLU A 58 0.66 -2.05 -9.55
C GLU A 58 1.77 -1.40 -8.74
N LEU A 59 2.76 -2.19 -8.33
CA LEU A 59 3.90 -1.74 -7.55
C LEU A 59 4.63 -0.59 -8.27
N GLU A 60 4.90 -0.72 -9.57
CA GLU A 60 5.65 0.28 -10.35
C GLU A 60 4.93 1.62 -10.53
N LYS A 61 3.59 1.62 -10.46
CA LYS A 61 2.78 2.85 -10.63
C LYS A 61 2.49 3.52 -9.29
N ASP A 62 2.23 2.72 -8.25
CA ASP A 62 1.81 3.22 -6.95
C ASP A 62 2.98 3.49 -6.00
N LEU A 63 4.16 2.95 -6.30
CA LEU A 63 5.41 3.22 -5.59
C LEU A 63 6.43 3.76 -6.61
N ASP A 64 7.13 4.83 -6.23
CA ASP A 64 8.11 5.51 -7.08
C ASP A 64 9.42 4.71 -7.26
N PHE A 65 9.31 3.49 -7.82
CA PHE A 65 10.44 2.60 -8.10
C PHE A 65 11.34 3.12 -9.22
N LEU A 66 10.71 3.70 -10.24
CA LEU A 66 11.37 4.16 -11.45
C LEU A 66 11.44 5.69 -11.47
N PRO A 67 12.53 6.27 -11.98
CA PRO A 67 12.56 7.70 -12.26
C PRO A 67 11.43 8.09 -13.22
N PRO A 68 10.90 9.32 -13.12
CA PRO A 68 9.79 9.77 -13.95
C PRO A 68 10.09 9.56 -15.44
N LYS A 69 9.11 9.02 -16.17
CA LYS A 69 9.25 8.66 -17.59
C LYS A 69 9.47 9.87 -18.51
N THR A 70 9.23 11.08 -18.02
CA THR A 70 9.34 12.32 -18.78
C THR A 70 10.44 13.21 -18.20
N ILE A 71 11.43 13.54 -19.03
CA ILE A 71 12.44 14.57 -18.76
C ILE A 71 11.88 15.90 -19.29
N LYS A 72 11.93 16.96 -18.48
CA LYS A 72 11.54 18.33 -18.89
C LYS A 72 12.59 18.95 -19.80
#